data_AF-A0A2H0MPP8-F1
#
_entry.id   AF-A0A2H0MPP8-F1
#
_cell.length_a   1.000
_cell.length_b   1.000
_cell.length_c   1.000
_cell.angle_alpha   90.00
_cell.angle_beta   90.00
_cell.angle_gamma   90.00
#
_symmetry.space_group_name_H-M   'P 1'
#
loop_
_entity.id
_entity.type
_entity.pdbx_description
1 polymer ?
#
loop_
_entity_poly.entity_id
_entity_poly.type
_entity_poly.pdbx_seq_one_letter_code
_entity_poly.pdbx_strand_id
1 'polypeptide(L)'
;MADNNAPTRETDRSQQVRQAIIRKIVKTVRDNLDLSNEAVLLQIEEETNSLFEQFSEVVKNPDQKAAPKKRRRDRQLRKEHVGRFFLRLIEGQMRKEGVHNSLIPVFAGSVEQVVSDDDYKKWTEKIKRLIEFGGQRGYDYDNIIDSKPGRAITEEIVQTYRKEIAKSAGFEKKMKNSLDQMLIKSINPDIDGDIDIEKTIDFAFKQFMNYLASLQKAAGKK
;
A
#
# COMPACT_ATOMS: atom_id res chain seq x y z
N MET A 1 -35.96 39.39 -9.51
CA MET A 1 -34.83 39.31 -10.46
C MET A 1 -33.69 38.66 -9.71
N ALA A 2 -33.37 37.42 -10.06
CA ALA A 2 -32.36 36.61 -9.36
C ALA A 2 -31.11 36.53 -10.24
N ASP A 3 -30.05 37.23 -9.83
CA ASP A 3 -28.71 37.02 -10.39
C ASP A 3 -28.05 35.85 -9.66
N ASN A 4 -28.10 34.68 -10.29
CA ASN A 4 -27.32 33.51 -9.91
C ASN A 4 -25.97 33.58 -10.62
N ASN A 5 -24.98 34.18 -9.97
CA ASN A 5 -23.58 34.03 -10.35
C ASN A 5 -23.08 32.66 -9.86
N ALA A 6 -23.29 31.62 -10.67
CA ALA A 6 -22.69 30.30 -10.43
C ALA A 6 -21.25 30.28 -10.95
N PRO A 7 -20.25 29.83 -10.18
CA PRO A 7 -18.88 29.73 -10.65
C PRO A 7 -18.80 28.67 -11.75
N THR A 8 -18.29 29.07 -12.91
CA THR A 8 -17.95 28.20 -14.05
C THR A 8 -17.09 27.03 -13.58
N ARG A 9 -17.68 25.82 -13.58
CA ARG A 9 -17.00 24.54 -13.38
C ARG A 9 -16.03 24.27 -14.53
N GLU A 10 -14.88 24.94 -14.55
CA GLU A 10 -13.70 24.41 -15.24
C GLU A 10 -13.42 23.06 -14.56
N THR A 11 -13.72 21.97 -15.26
CA THR A 11 -13.90 20.65 -14.67
C THR A 11 -12.69 20.24 -13.82
N ASP A 12 -12.90 19.76 -12.58
CA ASP A 12 -11.88 19.21 -11.66
C ASP A 12 -10.89 18.25 -12.36
N ARG A 13 -11.34 17.62 -13.45
CA ARG A 13 -10.58 16.73 -14.32
C ARG A 13 -9.48 17.44 -15.11
N SER A 14 -9.75 18.62 -15.66
CA SER A 14 -8.75 19.44 -16.36
C SER A 14 -7.63 19.87 -15.40
N GLN A 15 -8.01 20.23 -14.16
CA GLN A 15 -7.08 20.57 -13.10
C GLN A 15 -6.22 19.38 -12.65
N GLN A 16 -6.80 18.18 -12.55
CA GLN A 16 -6.05 16.95 -12.22
C GLN A 16 -5.03 16.57 -13.31
N VAL A 17 -5.38 16.70 -14.59
CA VAL A 17 -4.45 16.42 -15.69
C VAL A 17 -3.34 17.48 -15.74
N ARG A 18 -3.66 18.78 -15.55
CA ARG A 18 -2.65 19.85 -15.41
C ARG A 18 -1.66 19.53 -14.27
N GLN A 19 -2.15 19.15 -13.10
CA GLN A 19 -1.28 18.79 -11.97
C GLN A 19 -0.42 17.54 -12.25
N ALA A 20 -0.95 16.56 -12.99
CA ALA A 20 -0.18 15.37 -13.38
C ALA A 20 0.97 15.70 -14.34
N ILE A 21 0.73 16.59 -15.31
CA ILE A 21 1.75 17.11 -16.22
C ILE A 21 2.84 17.83 -15.43
N ILE A 22 2.46 18.78 -14.56
CA ILE A 22 3.41 19.54 -13.74
C ILE A 22 4.28 18.60 -12.88
N ARG A 23 3.67 17.62 -12.20
CA ARG A 23 4.42 16.66 -11.38
C ARG A 23 5.38 15.81 -12.19
N LYS A 24 5.00 15.43 -13.42
CA LYS A 24 5.84 14.62 -14.30
C LYS A 24 7.04 15.44 -14.78
N ILE A 25 6.83 16.69 -15.22
CA ILE A 25 7.90 17.63 -15.59
C ILE A 25 8.88 17.83 -14.42
N VAL A 26 8.38 18.19 -13.24
CA VAL A 26 9.23 18.43 -12.05
C VAL A 26 10.03 17.18 -11.68
N LYS A 27 9.41 16.00 -11.78
CA LYS A 27 10.10 14.74 -11.52
C LYS A 27 11.21 14.48 -12.55
N THR A 28 10.95 14.65 -13.84
CA THR A 28 11.93 14.39 -14.90
C THR A 28 13.11 15.35 -14.83
N VAL A 29 12.88 16.62 -14.45
CA VAL A 29 13.97 17.57 -14.18
C VAL A 29 14.79 17.15 -12.94
N ARG A 30 14.13 16.74 -11.86
CA ARG A 30 14.80 16.33 -10.62
C ARG A 30 15.60 15.03 -10.77
N ASP A 31 15.08 14.08 -11.52
CA ASP A 31 15.70 12.77 -11.72
C ASP A 31 16.85 12.81 -12.75
N ASN A 32 16.98 13.91 -13.51
CA ASN A 32 17.98 14.08 -14.58
C ASN A 32 18.76 15.39 -14.47
N LEU A 33 19.17 15.76 -13.25
CA LEU A 33 19.97 16.98 -12.99
C LEU A 33 21.35 16.97 -13.68
N ASP A 34 21.82 15.78 -14.06
CA ASP A 34 23.14 15.55 -14.66
C ASP A 34 23.13 15.64 -16.21
N LEU A 35 21.94 15.73 -16.83
CA LEU A 35 21.77 15.82 -18.28
C LEU A 35 21.76 17.28 -18.75
N SER A 36 22.09 17.50 -20.03
CA SER A 36 21.96 18.82 -20.64
C SER A 36 20.48 19.23 -20.71
N ASN A 37 20.21 20.54 -20.59
CA ASN A 37 18.85 21.08 -20.64
C ASN A 37 18.08 20.64 -21.90
N GLU A 38 18.77 20.50 -23.04
CA GLU A 38 18.17 20.08 -24.30
C GLU A 38 17.74 18.61 -24.30
N ALA A 39 18.55 17.73 -23.68
CA ALA A 39 18.19 16.32 -23.51
C ALA A 39 17.02 16.14 -22.53
N VAL A 40 17.00 16.93 -21.45
CA VAL A 40 15.89 16.93 -20.47
C VAL A 40 14.59 17.41 -21.11
N LEU A 41 14.63 18.43 -21.98
CA LEU A 41 13.46 18.93 -22.70
C LEU A 41 12.85 17.89 -23.63
N LEU A 42 13.68 17.20 -24.44
CA LEU A 42 13.22 16.12 -25.32
C LEU A 42 12.54 14.99 -24.54
N GLN A 43 13.10 14.63 -23.39
CA GLN A 43 12.56 13.58 -22.55
C GLN A 43 11.24 14.00 -21.87
N ILE A 44 11.12 15.28 -21.48
CA ILE A 44 9.88 15.84 -20.98
C ILE A 44 8.79 15.81 -22.06
N GLU A 45 9.10 16.21 -23.29
CA GLU A 45 8.15 16.17 -24.40
C GLU A 45 7.66 14.73 -24.66
N GLU A 46 8.57 13.77 -24.73
CA GLU A 46 8.22 12.36 -24.95
C GLU A 46 7.34 11.81 -23.80
N GLU A 47 7.72 12.09 -22.55
CA GLU A 47 7.01 11.58 -21.38
C GLU A 47 5.66 12.26 -21.11
N THR A 48 5.47 13.50 -21.57
CA THR A 48 4.25 14.28 -21.32
C THR A 48 3.28 14.34 -22.49
N ASN A 49 3.69 13.97 -23.71
CA ASN A 49 2.83 13.99 -24.92
C ASN A 49 1.48 13.30 -24.70
N SER A 50 1.48 12.07 -24.18
CA SER A 50 0.23 11.33 -23.91
C SER A 50 -0.68 11.99 -22.86
N LEU A 51 -0.11 12.82 -21.95
CA LEU A 51 -0.87 13.57 -20.96
C LEU A 51 -1.45 14.87 -21.55
N PHE A 52 -0.75 15.50 -22.49
CA PHE A 52 -1.24 16.65 -23.25
C PHE A 52 -2.36 16.26 -24.22
N GLU A 53 -2.28 15.09 -24.86
CA GLU A 53 -3.38 14.54 -25.66
C GLU A 53 -4.63 14.31 -24.80
N GLN A 54 -4.47 13.68 -23.64
CA GLN A 54 -5.56 13.50 -22.66
C GLN A 54 -6.12 14.84 -22.16
N PHE A 55 -5.27 15.85 -21.98
CA PHE A 55 -5.72 17.19 -21.61
C PHE A 55 -6.56 17.82 -22.72
N SER A 56 -6.12 17.72 -23.97
CA SER A 56 -6.83 18.20 -25.16
C SER A 56 -8.21 17.53 -25.31
N GLU A 57 -8.31 16.24 -25.07
CA GLU A 57 -9.58 15.50 -25.11
C GLU A 57 -10.55 15.90 -23.98
N VAL A 58 -10.03 16.12 -22.76
CA VAL A 58 -10.83 16.56 -21.60
C VAL A 58 -11.39 17.95 -21.79
N VAL A 59 -10.63 18.84 -22.43
CA VAL A 59 -11.08 20.20 -22.76
C VAL A 59 -12.12 20.19 -23.88
N LYS A 60 -12.00 19.27 -24.85
CA LYS A 60 -12.94 19.16 -25.98
C LYS A 60 -14.26 18.46 -25.64
N ASN A 61 -14.25 17.49 -24.70
CA ASN A 61 -15.43 16.69 -24.35
C ASN A 61 -15.64 16.59 -22.82
N PRO A 62 -16.22 17.63 -22.19
CA PRO A 62 -16.37 17.68 -20.73
C PRO A 62 -17.38 16.66 -20.16
N ASP A 63 -18.33 16.17 -20.96
CA ASP A 63 -19.46 15.31 -20.51
C ASP A 63 -19.24 13.80 -20.66
N GLN A 64 -18.09 13.35 -21.19
CA GLN A 64 -17.81 11.92 -21.27
C GLN A 64 -17.48 11.34 -19.89
N LYS A 65 -18.46 10.63 -19.31
CA LYS A 65 -18.29 9.77 -18.13
C LYS A 65 -17.20 8.74 -18.42
N ALA A 66 -16.04 8.92 -17.79
CA ALA A 66 -14.96 7.96 -17.87
C ALA A 66 -15.38 6.63 -17.24
N ALA A 67 -15.06 5.52 -17.93
CA ALA A 67 -15.05 4.20 -17.32
C ALA A 67 -14.26 4.25 -15.99
N PRO A 68 -14.71 3.55 -14.93
CA PRO A 68 -14.12 3.67 -13.62
C PRO A 68 -12.62 3.32 -13.68
N LYS A 69 -11.77 4.31 -13.41
CA LYS A 69 -10.31 4.15 -13.35
C LYS A 69 -9.97 3.08 -12.33
N LYS A 70 -9.53 1.89 -12.78
CA LYS A 70 -8.78 0.94 -11.95
C LYS A 70 -7.56 1.67 -11.39
N ARG A 71 -7.62 2.04 -10.10
CA ARG A 71 -6.59 2.83 -9.42
C ARG A 71 -5.24 2.13 -9.55
N ARG A 72 -4.23 2.83 -10.08
CA ARG A 72 -2.85 2.35 -10.25
C ARG A 72 -2.22 1.85 -8.94
N ARG A 73 -2.72 2.31 -7.77
CA ARG A 73 -2.40 1.75 -6.44
C ARG A 73 -2.64 0.24 -6.35
N ASP A 74 -3.70 -0.30 -6.97
CA ASP A 74 -4.00 -1.73 -6.90
C ASP A 74 -2.93 -2.61 -7.55
N ARG A 75 -2.13 -2.11 -8.51
CA ARG A 75 -1.10 -2.94 -9.16
C ARG A 75 0.10 -3.21 -8.26
N GLN A 76 0.48 -2.27 -7.39
CA GLN A 76 1.54 -2.50 -6.38
C GLN A 76 1.01 -3.28 -5.17
N LEU A 77 -0.23 -3.02 -4.76
CA LEU A 77 -0.92 -3.77 -3.70
C LEU A 77 -1.18 -5.25 -4.05
N ARG A 78 -1.05 -5.61 -5.34
CA ARG A 78 -1.21 -6.97 -5.88
C ARG A 78 0.07 -7.83 -5.84
N LYS A 79 1.20 -7.30 -5.38
CA LYS A 79 2.45 -8.09 -5.30
C LYS A 79 2.59 -8.88 -4.01
N GLU A 80 2.06 -8.38 -2.89
CA GLU A 80 2.16 -9.02 -1.56
C GLU A 80 0.78 -9.38 -0.99
N HIS A 81 0.10 -10.30 -1.66
CA HIS A 81 -1.22 -10.75 -1.25
C HIS A 81 -1.21 -11.46 0.11
N VAL A 82 -0.21 -12.31 0.35
CA VAL A 82 -0.08 -13.07 1.60
C VAL A 82 0.12 -12.12 2.79
N GLY A 83 1.05 -11.16 2.68
CA GLY A 83 1.29 -10.15 3.72
C GLY A 83 0.05 -9.28 4.03
N ARG A 84 -0.74 -8.92 3.00
CA ARG A 84 -2.01 -8.20 3.20
C ARG A 84 -3.07 -9.04 3.90
N PHE A 85 -3.24 -10.28 3.50
CA PHE A 85 -4.16 -11.20 4.16
C PHE A 85 -3.76 -11.42 5.62
N PHE A 86 -2.45 -11.57 5.89
CA PHE A 86 -1.90 -11.67 7.23
C PHE A 86 -2.22 -10.45 8.09
N LEU A 87 -1.94 -9.25 7.56
CA LEU A 87 -2.15 -8.01 8.30
C LEU A 87 -3.62 -7.62 8.47
N ARG A 88 -4.56 -8.21 7.73
CA ARG A 88 -5.97 -7.79 7.79
C ARG A 88 -6.52 -7.70 9.23
N LEU A 89 -6.18 -8.68 10.07
CA LEU A 89 -6.66 -8.73 11.45
C LEU A 89 -5.87 -7.82 12.40
N ILE A 90 -4.66 -7.43 12.02
CA ILE A 90 -3.66 -6.80 12.90
C ILE A 90 -3.55 -5.29 12.62
N GLU A 91 -3.58 -4.90 11.35
CA GLU A 91 -3.33 -3.54 10.87
C GLU A 91 -4.25 -2.50 11.50
N GLY A 92 -5.55 -2.80 11.58
CA GLY A 92 -6.54 -1.88 12.14
C GLY A 92 -6.26 -1.54 13.61
N GLN A 93 -5.72 -2.48 14.38
CA GLN A 93 -5.36 -2.22 15.76
C GLN A 93 -4.00 -1.53 15.88
N MET A 94 -2.99 -1.98 15.14
CA MET A 94 -1.67 -1.34 15.21
C MET A 94 -1.75 0.16 14.90
N ARG A 95 -2.59 0.53 13.94
CA ARG A 95 -2.88 1.95 13.64
C ARG A 95 -3.56 2.67 14.81
N LYS A 96 -4.54 2.05 15.46
CA LYS A 96 -5.24 2.62 16.64
C LYS A 96 -4.30 2.80 17.82
N GLU A 97 -3.35 1.88 17.99
CA GLU A 97 -2.36 1.91 19.06
C GLU A 97 -1.20 2.87 18.75
N GLY A 98 -1.22 3.56 17.60
CA GLY A 98 -0.23 4.59 17.27
C GLY A 98 1.04 4.06 16.61
N VAL A 99 1.05 2.82 16.09
CA VAL A 99 2.17 2.33 15.28
C VAL A 99 2.23 3.13 13.98
N HIS A 100 3.42 3.65 13.68
CA HIS A 100 3.64 4.47 12.51
C HIS A 100 3.32 3.71 11.21
N ASN A 101 2.62 4.36 10.28
CA ASN A 101 2.11 3.73 9.05
C ASN A 101 3.23 3.17 8.16
N SER A 102 4.44 3.74 8.22
CA SER A 102 5.59 3.25 7.44
C SER A 102 6.14 1.92 7.93
N LEU A 103 5.86 1.53 9.18
CA LEU A 103 6.33 0.28 9.78
C LEU A 103 5.41 -0.89 9.45
N ILE A 104 4.13 -0.63 9.14
CA ILE A 104 3.13 -1.66 8.84
C ILE A 104 3.58 -2.61 7.72
N PRO A 105 4.10 -2.13 6.57
CA PRO A 105 4.57 -3.00 5.49
C PRO A 105 5.67 -3.98 5.91
N VAL A 106 6.52 -3.64 6.89
CA VAL A 106 7.59 -4.53 7.36
C VAL A 106 7.00 -5.82 7.95
N PHE A 107 5.92 -5.69 8.72
CA PHE A 107 5.21 -6.84 9.25
C PHE A 107 4.54 -7.69 8.16
N ALA A 108 4.03 -7.06 7.08
CA ALA A 108 3.48 -7.78 5.93
C ALA A 108 4.55 -8.64 5.24
N GLY A 109 5.72 -8.04 4.95
CA GLY A 109 6.82 -8.70 4.27
C GLY A 109 7.52 -9.76 5.11
N SER A 110 7.43 -9.67 6.44
CA SER A 110 8.00 -10.67 7.33
C SER A 110 7.43 -12.08 7.15
N VAL A 111 6.22 -12.20 6.61
CA VAL A 111 5.58 -13.50 6.39
C VAL A 111 6.42 -14.36 5.44
N GLU A 112 6.91 -13.77 4.35
CA GLU A 112 7.77 -14.45 3.37
C GLU A 112 9.11 -14.91 3.97
N GLN A 113 9.61 -14.21 4.99
CA GLN A 113 10.87 -14.56 5.66
C GLN A 113 10.73 -15.62 6.74
N VAL A 114 9.53 -15.75 7.31
CA VAL A 114 9.26 -16.60 8.48
C VAL A 114 8.71 -17.96 8.08
N VAL A 115 7.84 -18.00 7.08
CA VAL A 115 7.18 -19.23 6.66
C VAL A 115 7.98 -19.94 5.57
N SER A 116 7.72 -21.22 5.37
CA SER A 116 8.36 -21.97 4.28
C SER A 116 7.92 -21.44 2.91
N ASP A 117 8.79 -21.56 1.90
CA ASP A 117 8.47 -21.21 0.51
C ASP A 117 7.24 -21.99 0.01
N ASP A 118 7.10 -23.25 0.43
CA ASP A 118 5.97 -24.12 0.09
C ASP A 118 4.64 -23.59 0.66
N ASP A 119 4.62 -23.21 1.95
CA ASP A 119 3.44 -22.62 2.57
C ASP A 119 3.09 -21.27 1.92
N TYR A 120 4.10 -20.42 1.69
CA TYR A 120 3.91 -19.11 1.07
C TYR A 120 3.32 -19.24 -0.35
N LYS A 121 3.84 -20.17 -1.16
CA LYS A 121 3.34 -20.46 -2.50
C LYS A 121 1.91 -21.01 -2.46
N LYS A 122 1.62 -21.93 -1.55
CA LYS A 122 0.27 -22.49 -1.35
C LYS A 122 -0.76 -21.39 -1.04
N TRP A 123 -0.45 -20.46 -0.15
CA TRP A 123 -1.36 -19.34 0.13
C TRP A 123 -1.47 -18.38 -1.03
N THR A 124 -0.38 -18.09 -1.72
CA THR A 124 -0.40 -17.27 -2.92
C THR A 124 -1.37 -17.81 -3.96
N GLU A 125 -1.35 -19.13 -4.21
CA GLU A 125 -2.30 -19.78 -5.13
C GLU A 125 -3.74 -19.74 -4.61
N LYS A 126 -3.98 -20.04 -3.33
CA LYS A 126 -5.32 -19.95 -2.71
C LYS A 126 -5.91 -18.55 -2.84
N ILE A 127 -5.11 -17.52 -2.54
CA ILE A 127 -5.54 -16.13 -2.61
C ILE A 127 -5.80 -15.72 -4.06
N LYS A 128 -4.95 -16.10 -5.02
CA LYS A 128 -5.18 -15.81 -6.45
C LYS A 128 -6.53 -16.36 -6.91
N ARG A 129 -6.83 -17.62 -6.61
CA ARG A 129 -8.13 -18.24 -6.96
C ARG A 129 -9.30 -17.52 -6.31
N LEU A 130 -9.15 -17.13 -5.05
CA LEU A 130 -10.19 -16.39 -4.32
C LEU A 130 -10.44 -15.00 -4.92
N ILE A 131 -9.38 -14.28 -5.28
CA ILE A 131 -9.47 -12.96 -5.93
C ILE A 131 -10.14 -13.08 -7.29
N GLU A 132 -9.76 -14.06 -8.09
CA GLU A 132 -10.35 -14.31 -9.40
C GLU A 132 -11.85 -14.59 -9.29
N PHE A 133 -12.23 -15.51 -8.39
CA PHE A 133 -13.62 -15.84 -8.13
C PHE A 133 -14.44 -14.64 -7.62
N GLY A 134 -13.90 -13.89 -6.66
CA GLY A 134 -14.56 -12.70 -6.12
C GLY A 134 -14.70 -11.59 -7.17
N GLY A 135 -13.66 -11.38 -7.97
CA GLY A 135 -13.65 -10.40 -9.06
C GLY A 135 -14.67 -10.71 -10.14
N GLN A 136 -14.84 -11.99 -10.53
CA GLN A 136 -15.90 -12.41 -11.47
C GLN A 136 -17.31 -12.10 -10.95
N ARG A 137 -17.50 -12.05 -9.63
CA ARG A 137 -18.77 -11.73 -8.97
C ARG A 137 -18.92 -10.25 -8.61
N GLY A 138 -17.98 -9.41 -9.03
CA GLY A 138 -18.02 -7.96 -8.78
C GLY A 138 -17.61 -7.54 -7.36
N TYR A 139 -17.07 -8.45 -6.54
CA TYR A 139 -16.53 -8.08 -5.23
C TYR A 139 -15.21 -7.34 -5.39
N ASP A 140 -15.03 -6.27 -4.62
CA ASP A 140 -13.72 -5.63 -4.48
C ASP A 140 -12.79 -6.42 -3.55
N TYR A 141 -11.52 -6.01 -3.53
CA TYR A 141 -10.47 -6.73 -2.80
C TYR A 141 -10.69 -6.76 -1.29
N ASP A 142 -11.20 -5.67 -0.70
CA ASP A 142 -11.40 -5.60 0.74
C ASP A 142 -12.57 -6.50 1.16
N ASN A 143 -13.66 -6.52 0.39
CA ASN A 143 -14.75 -7.46 0.55
C ASN A 143 -14.31 -8.93 0.38
N ILE A 144 -13.37 -9.19 -0.54
CA ILE A 144 -12.80 -10.52 -0.74
C ILE A 144 -12.00 -10.98 0.47
N ILE A 145 -11.15 -10.11 1.03
CA ILE A 145 -10.40 -10.44 2.25
C ILE A 145 -11.36 -10.68 3.42
N ASP A 146 -12.38 -9.84 3.56
CA ASP A 146 -13.34 -9.92 4.67
C ASP A 146 -14.34 -11.08 4.55
N SER A 147 -14.40 -11.72 3.39
CA SER A 147 -15.25 -12.88 3.16
C SER A 147 -14.87 -14.06 4.07
N LYS A 148 -15.81 -14.98 4.30
CA LYS A 148 -15.56 -16.22 5.05
C LYS A 148 -14.31 -16.99 4.55
N PRO A 149 -14.13 -17.26 3.24
CA PRO A 149 -12.91 -17.91 2.75
C PRO A 149 -11.67 -17.02 2.91
N GLY A 150 -11.79 -15.70 2.80
CA GLY A 150 -10.67 -14.79 3.03
C GLY A 150 -10.16 -14.84 4.47
N ARG A 151 -11.07 -14.77 5.45
CA ARG A 151 -10.75 -14.94 6.87
C ARG A 151 -10.13 -16.29 7.20
N ALA A 152 -10.62 -17.37 6.60
CA ALA A 152 -10.04 -18.70 6.80
C ALA A 152 -8.58 -18.78 6.32
N ILE A 153 -8.27 -18.16 5.16
CA ILE A 153 -6.88 -18.06 4.68
C ILE A 153 -6.05 -17.21 5.63
N THR A 154 -6.56 -16.06 6.08
CA THR A 154 -5.86 -15.21 7.05
C THR A 154 -5.55 -15.96 8.35
N GLU A 155 -6.50 -16.71 8.88
CA GLU A 155 -6.30 -17.53 10.09
C GLU A 155 -5.22 -18.60 9.87
N GLU A 156 -5.22 -19.29 8.73
CA GLU A 156 -4.18 -20.28 8.37
C GLU A 156 -2.79 -19.63 8.34
N ILE A 157 -2.64 -18.47 7.68
CA ILE A 157 -1.37 -17.75 7.60
C ILE A 157 -0.88 -17.34 8.99
N VAL A 158 -1.76 -16.73 9.80
CA VAL A 158 -1.40 -16.28 11.15
C VAL A 158 -0.99 -17.45 12.04
N GLN A 159 -1.71 -18.57 11.98
CA GLN A 159 -1.38 -19.75 12.79
C GLN A 159 -0.01 -20.34 12.42
N THR A 160 0.27 -20.50 11.12
CA THR A 160 1.56 -21.02 10.67
C THR A 160 2.69 -20.05 11.01
N TYR A 161 2.53 -18.75 10.71
CA TYR A 161 3.50 -17.72 11.06
C TYR A 161 3.89 -17.80 12.55
N ARG A 162 2.90 -17.94 13.44
CA ARG A 162 3.13 -18.04 14.88
C ARG A 162 3.87 -19.30 15.32
N LYS A 163 3.64 -20.43 14.65
CA LYS A 163 4.39 -21.66 14.89
C LYS A 163 5.85 -21.50 14.47
N GLU A 164 6.09 -20.82 13.34
CA GLU A 164 7.44 -20.64 12.81
C GLU A 164 8.24 -19.58 13.58
N ILE A 165 7.65 -18.46 14.02
CA ILE A 165 8.38 -17.51 14.88
C ILE A 165 8.81 -18.15 16.22
N ALA A 166 8.03 -19.10 16.75
CA ALA A 166 8.38 -19.81 17.98
C ALA A 166 9.60 -20.74 17.81
N LYS A 167 9.87 -21.16 16.56
CA LYS A 167 11.04 -21.96 16.20
C LYS A 167 12.23 -21.11 15.74
N SER A 168 11.97 -19.87 15.31
CA SER A 168 12.97 -19.01 14.67
C SER A 168 13.80 -18.25 15.70
N ALA A 169 15.00 -18.78 15.99
CA ALA A 169 15.98 -18.09 16.81
C ALA A 169 16.41 -16.76 16.13
N GLY A 170 16.33 -15.65 16.87
CA GLY A 170 16.75 -14.34 16.38
C GLY A 170 15.73 -13.64 15.46
N PHE A 171 14.51 -14.15 15.33
CA PHE A 171 13.42 -13.48 14.61
C PHE A 171 13.20 -12.04 15.11
N GLU A 172 13.14 -11.84 16.42
CA GLU A 172 13.00 -10.51 17.03
C GLU A 172 14.08 -9.54 16.53
N LYS A 173 15.34 -9.96 16.57
CA LYS A 173 16.47 -9.13 16.13
C LYS A 173 16.36 -8.78 14.64
N LYS A 174 16.05 -9.76 13.78
CA LYS A 174 15.86 -9.54 12.34
C LYS A 174 14.71 -8.56 12.08
N MET A 175 13.58 -8.74 12.77
CA MET A 175 12.42 -7.87 12.62
C MET A 175 12.72 -6.44 13.08
N LYS A 176 13.32 -6.25 14.25
CA LYS A 176 13.70 -4.92 14.75
C LYS A 176 14.67 -4.22 13.80
N ASN A 177 15.64 -4.94 13.23
CA ASN A 177 16.54 -4.39 12.21
C ASN A 177 15.80 -3.98 10.92
N SER A 178 14.81 -4.76 10.47
CA SER A 178 14.00 -4.38 9.31
C SER A 178 13.11 -3.17 9.58
N LEU A 179 12.57 -3.06 10.80
CA LEU A 179 11.80 -1.89 11.25
C LEU A 179 12.67 -0.64 11.30
N ASP A 180 13.89 -0.75 11.81
CA ASP A 180 14.89 0.32 11.83
C ASP A 180 15.19 0.86 10.43
N GLN A 181 15.57 -0.04 9.51
CA GLN A 181 15.84 0.34 8.12
C GLN A 181 14.64 1.00 7.44
N MET A 182 13.42 0.56 7.74
CA MET A 182 12.22 1.14 7.16
C MET A 182 11.89 2.50 7.79
N LEU A 183 12.10 2.65 9.10
CA LEU A 183 11.86 3.91 9.79
C LEU A 183 12.81 4.99 9.26
N ILE A 184 14.11 4.70 9.15
CA ILE A 184 15.13 5.58 8.57
C ILE A 184 14.76 6.03 7.15
N LYS A 185 14.25 5.12 6.31
CA LYS A 185 13.79 5.46 4.94
C LYS A 185 12.53 6.33 4.91
N SER A 186 11.76 6.32 5.99
CA SER A 186 10.45 6.97 6.05
C SER A 186 10.41 8.26 6.85
N ILE A 187 11.38 8.48 7.75
CA ILE A 187 11.55 9.73 8.48
C ILE A 187 11.94 10.80 7.48
N ASN A 188 11.19 11.90 7.49
CA ASN A 188 11.60 13.10 6.79
C ASN A 188 12.29 14.02 7.81
N PRO A 189 13.62 14.21 7.74
CA PRO A 189 14.39 14.91 8.78
C PRO A 189 13.91 16.34 9.04
N ASP A 190 13.23 16.97 8.07
CA ASP A 190 12.71 18.33 8.18
C ASP A 190 11.32 18.44 8.84
N ILE A 191 10.60 17.33 9.06
CA ILE A 191 9.18 17.35 9.47
C ILE A 191 8.94 16.63 10.80
N ASP A 192 9.69 15.55 11.07
CA ASP A 192 9.28 14.57 12.07
C ASP A 192 9.79 14.84 13.50
N GLY A 193 10.58 15.90 13.70
CA GLY A 193 11.14 16.22 15.02
C GLY A 193 12.10 15.13 15.55
N ASP A 194 12.43 15.21 16.84
CA ASP A 194 13.35 14.27 17.50
C ASP A 194 12.62 12.96 17.85
N ILE A 195 12.35 12.14 16.83
CA ILE A 195 11.77 10.80 17.02
C ILE A 195 12.84 9.89 17.62
N ASP A 196 12.55 9.39 18.82
CA ASP A 196 13.30 8.28 19.41
C ASP A 196 13.00 6.99 18.61
N ILE A 197 13.88 6.70 17.65
CA ILE A 197 13.80 5.58 16.72
C ILE A 197 13.70 4.25 17.47
N GLU A 198 14.56 4.05 18.47
CA GLU A 198 14.64 2.80 19.22
C GLU A 198 13.34 2.55 20.00
N LYS A 199 12.83 3.55 20.72
CA LYS A 199 11.54 3.45 21.41
C LYS A 199 10.39 3.18 20.44
N THR A 200 10.40 3.80 19.26
CA THR A 200 9.36 3.63 18.24
C THR A 200 9.34 2.20 17.70
N ILE A 201 10.52 1.63 17.42
CA ILE A 201 10.67 0.25 16.95
C ILE A 201 10.24 -0.74 18.02
N ASP A 202 10.71 -0.57 19.26
CA ASP A 202 10.37 -1.45 20.37
C ASP A 202 8.88 -1.42 20.66
N PHE A 203 8.26 -0.23 20.60
CA PHE A 203 6.82 -0.08 20.72
C PHE A 203 6.08 -0.84 19.60
N ALA A 204 6.45 -0.60 18.35
CA ALA A 204 5.81 -1.24 17.20
C ALA A 204 5.92 -2.77 17.24
N PHE A 205 7.12 -3.28 17.56
CA PHE A 205 7.37 -4.71 17.71
C PHE A 205 6.55 -5.31 18.86
N LYS A 206 6.53 -4.65 20.02
CA LYS A 206 5.77 -5.10 21.19
C LYS A 206 4.26 -5.17 20.89
N GLN A 207 3.70 -4.15 20.24
CA GLN A 207 2.28 -4.18 19.88
C GLN A 207 1.95 -5.29 18.88
N PHE A 208 2.80 -5.48 17.88
CA PHE A 208 2.66 -6.60 16.95
C PHE A 208 2.63 -7.96 17.68
N MET A 209 3.57 -8.20 18.60
CA MET A 209 3.64 -9.44 19.36
C MET A 209 2.46 -9.62 20.32
N ASN A 210 2.04 -8.55 21.02
CA ASN A 210 0.85 -8.56 21.86
C ASN A 210 -0.39 -8.96 21.07
N TYR A 211 -0.52 -8.42 19.86
CA TYR A 211 -1.67 -8.70 19.01
C TYR A 211 -1.68 -10.15 18.53
N LEU A 212 -0.54 -10.66 18.06
CA LEU A 212 -0.40 -12.08 17.70
C LEU A 212 -0.75 -13.01 18.86
N ALA A 213 -0.38 -12.66 20.09
CA ALA A 213 -0.74 -13.42 21.28
C ALA A 213 -2.25 -13.34 21.60
N SER A 214 -2.87 -12.18 21.41
CA SER A 214 -4.31 -11.98 21.64
C SER A 214 -5.19 -12.84 20.74
N LEU A 215 -4.78 -13.04 19.48
CA LEU A 215 -5.47 -13.89 18.51
C LEU A 215 -5.50 -15.37 18.95
N GLN A 216 -4.51 -15.83 19.74
CA GLN A 216 -4.54 -17.18 20.33
C GLN A 216 -5.64 -17.34 21.38
N LYS A 217 -5.76 -16.35 22.26
CA LYS A 217 -6.72 -16.39 23.37
C LYS A 217 -8.16 -16.32 22.86
N ALA A 218 -8.37 -15.64 21.74
CA ALA A 218 -9.65 -15.62 21.05
C ALA A 218 -9.99 -16.95 20.35
N ALA A 219 -8.98 -17.64 19.80
CA ALA A 219 -9.17 -18.93 19.13
C ALA A 219 -9.39 -20.10 20.09
N GLY A 220 -8.80 -20.07 21.29
CA GLY A 220 -8.95 -21.13 22.31
C GLY A 220 -10.19 -21.02 23.21
N LYS A 221 -11.05 -20.03 22.98
CA LYS A 221 -12.32 -19.82 23.72
C LYS A 221 -13.57 -20.26 22.95
N LYS A 222 -13.41 -21.00 21.85
CA LYS A 222 -14.52 -21.55 21.05
C LYS A 222 -14.66 -23.04 21.29
#